data_AF-A0A6A5VKC3-F1
#
_entry.id   AF-A0A6A5VKC3-F1
#
_cell.length_a   1.000
_cell.length_b   1.000
_cell.length_c   1.000
_cell.angle_alpha   90.00
_cell.angle_beta   90.00
_cell.angle_gamma   90.00
#
_symmetry.space_group_name_H-M   'P 1'
#
loop_
_entity.id
_entity.type
_entity.pdbx_description
1 polymer ?
#
loop_
_entity_poly.entity_id
_entity_poly.type
_entity_poly.pdbx_seq_one_letter_code
_entity_poly.pdbx_strand_id
1 'polypeptide(L)'
;MSDPTICGICAAAPKKYKCPTCALPYCSLPCFKAHKPTHASSPSEAVSTTEPAALVLPTPAAPPPPVPKYLRAKKDFSPLGADARFQELLKHHPTLLPTLQRVYAATIEPEENDAPRPRGMRGRGARGHWRGRGRGRGGWGGDDRPRWTPKRGDEDAMRMLKGLREGRRGEVEKEGIGEFVRLVGEMFGEGRKEDEERG
;
A
#
# COMPACT_ATOMS: atom_id res chain seq x y z
N MET A 1 -13.67 50.60 -13.06
CA MET A 1 -12.94 49.92 -14.15
C MET A 1 -11.85 49.10 -13.48
N SER A 2 -11.92 47.78 -13.54
CA SER A 2 -10.97 46.91 -12.83
C SER A 2 -9.82 46.57 -13.77
N ASP A 3 -8.64 47.14 -13.54
CA ASP A 3 -7.47 46.91 -14.39
C ASP A 3 -7.05 45.44 -14.40
N PRO A 4 -6.69 44.89 -15.58
CA PRO A 4 -6.26 43.51 -15.71
C PRO A 4 -4.94 43.33 -14.95
N THR A 5 -4.96 42.56 -13.86
CA THR A 5 -3.74 42.25 -13.11
C THR A 5 -2.75 41.51 -14.03
N ILE A 6 -1.58 42.10 -14.22
CA ILE A 6 -0.56 41.64 -15.15
C ILE A 6 0.25 40.49 -14.50
N CYS A 7 0.84 39.64 -15.32
CA CYS A 7 1.79 38.62 -14.88
C CYS A 7 2.98 39.26 -14.16
N GLY A 8 3.23 38.87 -12.89
CA GLY A 8 4.36 39.33 -12.09
C GLY A 8 5.72 38.70 -12.47
N ILE A 9 5.80 38.02 -13.62
CA ILE A 9 7.02 37.34 -14.09
C ILE A 9 7.50 37.98 -15.40
N CYS A 10 6.61 38.09 -16.39
CA CYS A 10 6.96 38.72 -17.67
C CYS A 10 6.42 40.15 -17.83
N ALA A 11 5.53 40.62 -16.95
CA ALA A 11 4.87 41.94 -17.02
C ALA A 11 4.22 42.30 -18.37
N ALA A 12 4.09 41.34 -19.29
CA ALA A 12 3.70 41.60 -20.68
C ALA A 12 2.25 41.18 -20.99
N ALA A 13 1.68 40.26 -20.21
CA ALA A 13 0.38 39.67 -20.46
C ALA A 13 -0.48 39.63 -19.19
N PRO A 14 -1.82 39.68 -19.31
CA PRO A 14 -2.71 39.52 -18.17
C PRO A 14 -2.51 38.16 -17.50
N LYS A 15 -2.71 38.11 -16.19
CA LYS A 15 -2.61 36.86 -15.42
C LYS A 15 -3.66 35.86 -15.87
N LYS A 16 -3.27 34.60 -15.98
CA LYS A 16 -4.17 33.47 -16.25
C LYS A 16 -4.26 32.52 -15.06
N TYR A 17 -3.22 32.47 -14.23
CA TYR A 17 -3.08 31.55 -13.11
C TYR A 17 -2.35 32.22 -11.93
N LYS A 18 -2.28 31.55 -10.78
CA LYS A 18 -1.58 32.01 -9.56
C LYS A 18 -0.69 30.90 -9.01
N CYS A 19 0.48 31.24 -8.47
CA CYS A 19 1.38 30.26 -7.86
C CYS A 19 0.79 29.74 -6.52
N PRO A 20 0.77 28.42 -6.24
CA PRO A 20 0.27 27.89 -4.97
C PRO A 20 1.19 28.20 -3.77
N THR A 21 2.47 28.49 -4.01
CA THR A 21 3.46 28.70 -2.93
C THR A 21 3.47 30.15 -2.44
N CYS A 22 3.25 31.14 -3.31
CA CYS A 22 3.35 32.56 -2.96
C CYS A 22 2.24 33.43 -3.57
N ALA A 23 1.20 32.84 -4.17
CA ALA A 23 0.09 33.52 -4.82
C ALA A 23 0.45 34.48 -5.98
N LEU A 24 1.71 34.48 -6.45
CA LEU A 24 2.17 35.37 -7.52
C LEU A 24 1.41 35.10 -8.84
N PRO A 25 0.82 36.15 -9.47
CA PRO A 25 0.03 36.00 -10.69
C PRO A 25 0.90 35.76 -11.92
N TYR A 26 0.59 34.75 -12.73
CA TYR A 26 1.35 34.43 -13.94
C TYR A 26 0.46 34.18 -15.17
N CYS A 27 0.98 34.43 -16.38
CA CYS A 27 0.22 34.30 -17.62
C CYS A 27 0.24 32.88 -18.22
N SER A 28 1.32 32.11 -18.03
CA SER A 28 1.50 30.80 -18.65
C SER A 28 2.54 29.90 -17.97
N LEU A 29 2.55 28.61 -18.31
CA LEU A 29 3.52 27.62 -17.78
C LEU A 29 5.01 27.98 -17.90
N PRO A 30 5.53 28.65 -18.95
CA PRO A 30 6.94 29.07 -18.98
C PRO A 30 7.25 30.06 -17.85
N CYS A 31 6.34 30.99 -17.55
CA CYS A 31 6.49 31.89 -16.41
C CYS A 31 6.51 31.08 -15.10
N PHE A 32 5.61 30.11 -14.93
CA PHE A 32 5.62 29.25 -13.75
C PHE A 32 6.95 28.49 -13.56
N LYS A 33 7.52 27.95 -14.63
CA LYS A 33 8.81 27.24 -14.58
C LYS A 33 9.98 28.17 -14.21
N ALA A 34 9.98 29.40 -14.73
CA ALA A 34 10.98 30.42 -14.38
C ALA A 34 10.90 30.85 -12.91
N HIS A 35 9.69 30.81 -12.32
CA HIS A 35 9.44 31.19 -10.94
C HIS A 35 9.59 30.06 -9.91
N LYS A 36 9.44 28.79 -10.31
CA LYS A 36 9.62 27.62 -9.44
C LYS A 36 10.96 27.59 -8.65
N PRO A 37 12.13 27.90 -9.23
CA PRO A 37 13.40 27.86 -8.50
C PRO A 37 13.56 28.96 -7.45
N THR A 38 12.77 30.04 -7.51
CA THR A 38 12.80 31.12 -6.51
C THR A 38 12.36 30.62 -5.11
N HIS A 39 11.58 29.53 -5.06
CA HIS A 39 11.17 28.84 -3.82
C HIS A 39 12.20 27.83 -3.31
N ALA A 40 13.29 27.59 -4.04
CA ALA A 40 14.26 26.54 -3.73
C ALA A 40 15.56 27.08 -3.09
N SER A 41 15.57 28.32 -2.60
CA SER A 41 16.76 28.93 -1.99
C SER A 41 16.75 28.85 -0.45
N SER A 42 17.22 27.72 0.07
CA SER A 42 18.09 27.72 1.27
C SER A 42 18.94 26.44 1.32
N PRO A 43 20.25 26.53 1.09
CA PRO A 43 21.21 25.50 1.49
C PRO A 43 21.99 25.99 2.72
N SER A 44 21.90 25.28 3.85
CA SER A 44 23.06 25.02 4.72
C SER A 44 22.65 24.13 5.89
N GLU A 45 23.49 23.13 6.13
CA GLU A 45 23.52 22.19 7.24
C GLU A 45 23.57 22.90 8.61
N ALA A 46 22.91 22.33 9.63
CA ALA A 46 23.56 21.76 10.82
C ALA A 46 22.59 21.61 12.04
N VAL A 47 22.71 20.45 12.69
CA VAL A 47 22.43 20.13 14.12
C VAL A 47 20.98 19.94 14.61
N SER A 48 20.70 18.65 14.86
CA SER A 48 20.01 18.00 15.98
C SER A 48 18.88 18.67 16.79
N THR A 49 17.88 17.82 17.05
CA THR A 49 16.95 17.80 18.20
C THR A 49 15.83 18.82 18.16
N THR A 50 14.62 18.39 17.82
CA THR A 50 13.53 18.01 18.75
C THR A 50 12.21 17.89 17.97
N GLU A 51 11.45 16.83 18.30
CA GLU A 51 9.98 16.79 18.27
C GLU A 51 9.26 16.66 16.91
N PRO A 52 8.54 15.55 16.66
CA PRO A 52 7.76 15.37 15.43
C PRO A 52 6.42 16.12 15.54
N ALA A 53 6.43 17.42 15.25
CA ALA A 53 5.21 18.18 15.00
C ALA A 53 4.63 17.77 13.63
N ALA A 54 3.45 17.16 13.70
CA ALA A 54 2.69 16.59 12.60
C ALA A 54 2.49 17.57 11.42
N LEU A 55 2.76 17.08 10.21
CA LEU A 55 2.34 17.71 8.96
C LEU A 55 0.81 17.66 8.86
N VAL A 56 0.16 18.81 9.07
CA VAL A 56 -1.26 19.00 8.77
C VAL A 56 -1.41 19.19 7.26
N LEU A 57 -1.88 18.14 6.58
CA LEU A 57 -2.40 18.22 5.21
C LEU A 57 -3.81 18.82 5.24
N PRO A 58 -4.17 19.75 4.32
CA PRO A 58 -5.57 20.15 4.13
C PRO A 58 -6.32 19.05 3.38
N THR A 59 -7.02 18.20 4.13
CA THR A 59 -7.92 17.17 3.59
C THR A 59 -9.27 17.78 3.21
N PRO A 60 -9.75 17.70 1.95
CA PRO A 60 -11.18 17.78 1.70
C PRO A 60 -11.85 16.59 2.43
N ALA A 61 -12.80 16.90 3.29
CA ALA A 61 -13.52 15.97 4.15
C ALA A 61 -14.34 14.95 3.34
N ALA A 62 -13.70 13.87 2.90
CA ALA A 62 -14.38 12.60 2.67
C ALA A 62 -14.25 11.78 3.97
N PRO A 63 -15.35 11.26 4.55
CA PRO A 63 -15.24 10.42 5.73
C PRO A 63 -14.33 9.23 5.39
N PRO A 64 -13.29 8.94 6.19
CA PRO A 64 -12.46 7.76 5.96
C PRO A 64 -13.38 6.53 5.98
N PRO A 65 -13.16 5.56 5.07
CA PRO A 65 -13.94 4.34 5.08
C PRO A 65 -13.88 3.75 6.50
N PRO A 66 -15.02 3.31 7.06
CA PRO A 66 -15.06 2.85 8.43
C PRO A 66 -14.06 1.73 8.59
N VAL A 67 -13.07 1.94 9.46
CA VAL A 67 -12.11 0.91 9.84
C VAL A 67 -12.93 -0.32 10.22
N PRO A 68 -12.76 -1.44 9.50
CA PRO A 68 -13.63 -2.59 9.65
C PRO A 68 -13.63 -3.04 11.11
N LYS A 69 -14.78 -3.50 11.60
CA LYS A 69 -15.00 -3.82 13.02
C LYS A 69 -13.96 -4.80 13.59
N TYR A 70 -13.38 -5.66 12.76
CA TYR A 70 -12.33 -6.61 13.15
C TYR A 70 -10.95 -5.97 13.41
N LEU A 71 -10.67 -4.77 12.87
CA LEU A 71 -9.45 -3.98 13.16
C LEU A 71 -9.61 -3.03 14.35
N ARG A 72 -10.80 -2.98 14.97
CA ARG A 72 -11.08 -2.10 16.12
C ARG A 72 -10.51 -2.61 17.44
N ALA A 73 -10.22 -3.91 17.52
CA ALA A 73 -9.40 -4.48 18.57
C ALA A 73 -7.93 -4.19 18.24
N LYS A 74 -7.52 -2.93 18.42
CA LYS A 74 -6.11 -2.53 18.35
C LYS A 74 -5.41 -3.18 19.53
N LYS A 75 -5.01 -4.45 19.41
CA LYS A 75 -4.02 -5.02 20.32
C LYS A 75 -2.72 -4.30 20.02
N ASP A 76 -2.10 -3.76 21.06
CA ASP A 76 -0.80 -3.11 20.92
C ASP A 76 0.25 -4.20 20.69
N PHE A 77 0.72 -4.33 19.45
CA PHE A 77 1.80 -5.26 19.08
C PHE A 77 3.20 -4.66 19.29
N SER A 78 3.29 -3.43 19.82
CA SER A 78 4.55 -2.77 20.18
C SER A 78 5.50 -3.63 21.05
N PRO A 79 5.05 -4.42 22.04
CA PRO A 79 5.96 -5.23 22.84
C PRO A 79 6.57 -6.41 22.05
N LEU A 80 6.00 -6.81 20.91
CA LEU A 80 6.56 -7.87 20.08
C LEU A 80 7.90 -7.46 19.45
N GLY A 81 8.06 -6.19 19.08
CA GLY A 81 9.32 -5.67 18.52
C GLY A 81 10.43 -5.50 19.55
N ALA A 82 10.06 -5.32 20.82
CA ALA A 82 11.00 -5.16 21.93
C ALA A 82 11.42 -6.49 22.58
N ASP A 83 10.70 -7.59 22.31
CA ASP A 83 11.01 -8.90 22.90
C ASP A 83 12.34 -9.47 22.35
N ALA A 84 13.25 -9.83 23.27
CA ALA A 84 14.52 -10.43 22.95
C ALA A 84 14.36 -11.77 22.21
N ARG A 85 13.29 -12.53 22.53
CA ARG A 85 13.01 -13.83 21.89
C ARG A 85 12.66 -13.66 20.41
N PHE A 86 11.92 -12.62 20.06
CA PHE A 86 11.62 -12.30 18.66
C PHE A 86 12.88 -11.90 17.90
N GLN A 87 13.73 -11.05 18.51
CA GLN A 87 14.99 -10.62 17.90
C GLN A 87 15.98 -11.79 17.71
N GLU A 88 16.01 -12.73 18.64
CA GLU A 88 16.82 -13.95 18.54
C GLU A 88 16.32 -14.86 17.41
N LEU A 89 15.01 -15.04 17.28
CA LEU A 89 14.39 -15.83 16.22
C LEU A 89 14.72 -15.26 14.83
N LEU A 90 14.77 -13.93 14.68
CA LEU A 90 15.21 -13.28 13.44
C LEU A 90 16.69 -13.54 13.09
N LYS A 91 17.54 -13.74 14.11
CA LYS A 91 18.97 -14.07 13.91
C LYS A 91 19.14 -15.52 13.48
N HIS A 92 18.38 -16.44 14.07
CA HIS A 92 18.40 -17.87 13.72
C HIS A 92 17.76 -18.13 12.35
N HIS A 93 16.71 -17.38 11.98
CA HIS A 93 15.97 -17.55 10.74
C HIS A 93 15.95 -16.27 9.87
N PRO A 94 16.99 -16.01 9.06
CA PRO A 94 17.04 -14.84 8.19
C PRO A 94 15.99 -14.87 7.06
N THR A 95 15.40 -16.03 6.77
CA THR A 95 14.30 -16.19 5.81
C THR A 95 12.95 -15.76 6.38
N LEU A 96 12.83 -15.58 7.70
CA LEU A 96 11.56 -15.21 8.33
C LEU A 96 11.12 -13.79 7.93
N LEU A 97 12.02 -12.81 8.02
CA LEU A 97 11.69 -11.42 7.64
C LEU A 97 11.15 -11.29 6.21
N PRO A 98 11.83 -11.81 5.18
CA PRO A 98 11.29 -11.70 3.82
C PRO A 98 9.98 -12.48 3.66
N THR A 99 9.76 -13.58 4.39
CA THR A 99 8.46 -14.28 4.34
C THR A 99 7.33 -13.44 4.94
N LEU A 100 7.55 -12.79 6.08
CA LEU A 100 6.56 -11.91 6.72
C LEU A 100 6.28 -10.68 5.87
N GLN A 101 7.31 -10.10 5.25
CA GLN A 101 7.14 -8.98 4.30
C GLN A 101 6.28 -9.36 3.10
N ARG A 102 6.42 -10.58 2.55
CA ARG A 102 5.56 -11.07 1.45
C ARG A 102 4.10 -11.22 1.90
N VAL A 103 3.87 -11.70 3.12
CA VAL A 103 2.51 -11.81 3.68
C VAL A 103 1.90 -10.43 3.89
N TYR A 104 2.69 -9.48 4.41
CA TYR A 104 2.27 -8.09 4.57
C TYR A 104 1.96 -7.43 3.22
N ALA A 105 2.79 -7.67 2.19
CA ALA A 105 2.55 -7.15 0.85
C ALA A 105 1.22 -7.64 0.24
N ALA A 106 0.76 -8.85 0.56
CA ALA A 106 -0.54 -9.35 0.12
C ALA A 106 -1.74 -8.60 0.77
N THR A 107 -1.51 -7.96 1.92
CA THR A 107 -2.50 -7.11 2.60
C THR A 107 -2.47 -5.66 2.12
N ILE A 108 -1.47 -5.27 1.34
CA ILE A 108 -1.40 -3.97 0.68
C ILE A 108 -2.04 -4.11 -0.70
N GLU A 109 -2.84 -3.12 -1.11
CA GLU A 109 -3.38 -3.07 -2.47
C GLU A 109 -2.21 -3.16 -3.46
N PRO A 110 -2.14 -4.21 -4.31
CA PRO A 110 -1.09 -4.27 -5.31
C PRO A 110 -1.28 -3.08 -6.24
N GLU A 111 -0.23 -2.26 -6.39
CA GLU A 111 -0.24 -1.23 -7.41
C GLU A 111 -0.60 -1.89 -8.76
N GLU A 112 -1.36 -1.18 -9.61
CA GLU A 112 -1.96 -1.69 -10.86
C GLU A 112 -0.97 -2.45 -11.78
N ASN A 113 0.34 -2.28 -11.54
CA ASN A 113 1.44 -2.90 -12.26
C ASN A 113 1.84 -4.32 -11.77
N ASP A 114 1.47 -4.74 -10.55
CA ASP A 114 1.76 -6.06 -9.98
C ASP A 114 0.65 -7.10 -10.21
N ALA A 115 -0.48 -6.66 -10.78
CA ALA A 115 -1.49 -7.59 -11.27
C ALA A 115 -0.82 -8.53 -12.29
N PRO A 116 -0.90 -9.86 -12.13
CA PRO A 116 -0.33 -10.79 -13.10
C PRO A 116 -0.92 -10.44 -14.46
N ARG A 117 -0.10 -9.81 -15.32
CA ARG A 117 -0.51 -9.51 -16.69
C ARG A 117 -0.95 -10.84 -17.28
N PRO A 118 -2.14 -10.94 -17.91
CA PRO A 118 -2.47 -12.14 -18.65
C PRO A 118 -1.28 -12.43 -19.54
N ARG A 119 -0.80 -13.69 -19.55
CA ARG A 119 0.14 -14.13 -20.58
C ARG A 119 -0.57 -13.83 -21.91
N GLY A 120 -0.23 -12.68 -22.49
CA GLY A 120 -0.71 -12.27 -23.78
C GLY A 120 -0.31 -13.37 -24.73
N MET A 121 -1.32 -14.03 -25.27
CA MET A 121 -1.36 -14.34 -26.69
C MET A 121 0.00 -14.72 -27.28
N ARG A 122 0.47 -15.95 -27.02
CA ARG A 122 1.31 -16.61 -28.03
C ARG A 122 0.40 -16.93 -29.21
N GLY A 123 0.14 -15.92 -30.03
CA GLY A 123 -0.26 -16.12 -31.40
C GLY A 123 0.86 -16.87 -32.12
N ARG A 124 0.65 -18.15 -32.35
CA ARG A 124 1.29 -18.87 -33.45
C ARG A 124 0.28 -19.89 -33.95
N GLY A 125 -0.39 -19.52 -35.04
CA GLY A 125 -1.43 -20.35 -35.64
C GLY A 125 -0.93 -21.72 -36.06
N ALA A 126 -1.83 -22.70 -36.01
CA ALA A 126 -1.80 -23.88 -36.86
C ALA A 126 -3.18 -24.55 -36.81
N ARG A 127 -3.93 -24.37 -37.90
CA ARG A 127 -4.97 -25.23 -38.50
C ARG A 127 -5.40 -26.44 -37.66
N GLY A 128 -6.67 -26.45 -37.22
CA GLY A 128 -7.31 -27.61 -36.61
C GLY A 128 -8.83 -27.52 -36.72
N HIS A 129 -9.38 -28.24 -37.69
CA HIS A 129 -10.79 -28.47 -37.96
C HIS A 129 -11.51 -29.10 -36.76
N TRP A 130 -12.53 -28.45 -36.19
CA TRP A 130 -13.63 -29.15 -35.49
C TRP A 130 -14.94 -28.37 -35.62
N ARG A 131 -15.88 -28.95 -36.38
CA ARG A 131 -17.31 -28.61 -36.33
C ARG A 131 -17.82 -28.82 -34.90
N GLY A 132 -18.43 -27.81 -34.31
CA GLY A 132 -19.01 -27.91 -32.98
C GLY A 132 -20.03 -26.81 -32.71
N ARG A 133 -21.29 -27.13 -33.00
CA ARG A 133 -22.50 -26.43 -32.57
C ARG A 133 -22.39 -26.04 -31.08
N GLY A 134 -22.33 -24.74 -30.80
CA GLY A 134 -22.23 -24.21 -29.44
C GLY A 134 -22.70 -22.78 -29.37
N ARG A 135 -23.98 -22.61 -29.00
CA ARG A 135 -24.61 -21.34 -28.65
C ARG A 135 -23.84 -20.71 -27.49
N GLY A 136 -23.08 -19.67 -27.77
CA GLY A 136 -22.30 -18.95 -26.77
C GLY A 136 -22.22 -17.48 -27.16
N ARG A 137 -23.25 -16.73 -26.75
CA ARG A 137 -23.25 -15.27 -26.65
C ARG A 137 -21.87 -14.82 -26.17
N GLY A 138 -21.25 -13.90 -26.91
CA GLY A 138 -19.90 -13.40 -26.66
C GLY A 138 -19.66 -13.20 -25.17
N GLY A 139 -18.73 -13.99 -24.63
CA GLY A 139 -18.05 -13.64 -23.40
C GLY A 139 -17.13 -12.49 -23.76
N TRP A 140 -17.66 -11.27 -23.64
CA TRP A 140 -16.82 -10.09 -23.49
C TRP A 140 -15.86 -10.45 -22.36
N GLY A 141 -14.57 -10.51 -22.68
CA GLY A 141 -13.50 -10.60 -21.69
C GLY A 141 -13.53 -9.31 -20.88
N GLY A 142 -14.50 -9.22 -19.98
CA GLY A 142 -14.43 -8.34 -18.84
C GLY A 142 -13.31 -8.90 -17.97
N ASP A 143 -12.39 -8.03 -17.59
CA ASP A 143 -11.58 -8.26 -16.43
C ASP A 143 -12.53 -8.30 -15.20
N ASP A 144 -13.28 -9.39 -15.05
CA ASP A 144 -14.04 -9.70 -13.84
C ASP A 144 -13.07 -10.16 -12.75
N ARG A 145 -11.85 -9.61 -12.72
CA ARG A 145 -10.98 -9.73 -11.56
C ARG A 145 -11.70 -8.93 -10.49
N PRO A 146 -12.13 -9.57 -9.39
CA PRO A 146 -12.77 -8.83 -8.32
C PRO A 146 -11.79 -7.76 -7.87
N ARG A 147 -12.22 -6.49 -7.93
CA ARG A 147 -11.46 -5.34 -7.42
C ARG A 147 -10.87 -5.70 -6.06
N TRP A 148 -9.61 -5.34 -5.82
CA TRP A 148 -8.98 -5.61 -4.53
C TRP A 148 -9.84 -5.02 -3.42
N THR A 149 -10.06 -5.80 -2.37
CA THR A 149 -10.75 -5.37 -1.15
C THR A 149 -9.89 -5.76 0.03
N PRO A 150 -9.91 -4.99 1.14
CA PRO A 150 -9.16 -5.32 2.34
C PRO A 150 -9.42 -6.76 2.82
N LYS A 151 -10.69 -7.18 2.84
CA LYS A 151 -11.09 -8.56 3.19
C LYS A 151 -10.41 -9.62 2.30
N ARG A 152 -10.28 -9.37 1.00
CA ARG A 152 -9.65 -10.32 0.06
C ARG A 152 -8.12 -10.35 0.22
N GLY A 153 -7.50 -9.20 0.52
CA GLY A 153 -6.08 -9.15 0.89
C GLY A 153 -5.80 -9.93 2.17
N ASP A 154 -6.65 -9.76 3.18
CA ASP A 154 -6.59 -10.52 4.44
C ASP A 154 -6.74 -12.04 4.19
N GLU A 155 -7.71 -12.44 3.35
CA GLU A 155 -7.91 -13.85 2.96
C GLU A 155 -6.71 -14.43 2.20
N ASP A 156 -6.10 -13.65 1.31
CA ASP A 156 -4.91 -14.11 0.56
C ASP A 156 -3.67 -14.22 1.46
N ALA A 157 -3.45 -13.23 2.33
CA ALA A 157 -2.39 -13.27 3.33
C ALA A 157 -2.54 -14.48 4.27
N MET A 158 -3.76 -14.77 4.72
CA MET A 158 -4.05 -15.96 5.55
C MET A 158 -3.82 -17.26 4.78
N ARG A 159 -4.16 -17.31 3.49
CA ARG A 159 -3.88 -18.47 2.61
C ARG A 159 -2.37 -18.67 2.43
N MET A 160 -1.61 -17.59 2.26
CA MET A 160 -0.15 -17.65 2.17
C MET A 160 0.47 -18.16 3.48
N LEU A 161 0.03 -17.63 4.62
CA LEU A 161 0.52 -18.02 5.94
C LEU A 161 0.19 -19.50 6.26
N LYS A 162 -1.00 -19.97 5.86
CA LYS A 162 -1.36 -21.40 5.94
C LYS A 162 -0.45 -22.28 5.07
N GLY A 163 -0.21 -21.88 3.81
CA GLY A 163 0.68 -22.62 2.91
C GLY A 163 2.13 -22.69 3.40
N LEU A 164 2.61 -21.63 4.07
CA LEU A 164 3.93 -21.59 4.69
C LEU A 164 4.03 -22.55 5.88
N ARG A 165 3.00 -22.64 6.74
CA ARG A 165 2.93 -23.63 7.84
C ARG A 165 2.86 -25.07 7.34
N GLU A 166 2.26 -25.30 6.19
CA GLU A 166 2.20 -26.63 5.55
C GLU A 166 3.51 -27.03 4.86
N GLY A 167 4.50 -26.13 4.78
CA GLY A 167 5.78 -26.40 4.11
C GLY A 167 5.71 -26.36 2.58
N ARG A 168 4.63 -25.82 2.00
CA ARG A 168 4.43 -25.78 0.53
C ARG A 168 5.46 -24.91 -0.22
N ARG A 169 6.13 -24.01 0.49
CA ARG A 169 7.16 -23.11 -0.06
C ARG A 169 8.59 -23.43 0.37
N GLY A 170 8.78 -24.29 1.38
CA GLY A 170 10.09 -24.67 1.90
C GLY A 170 10.06 -25.03 3.38
N GLU A 171 10.92 -25.95 3.80
CA GLU A 171 11.01 -26.47 5.18
C GLU A 171 11.59 -25.41 6.14
N VAL A 172 12.61 -24.67 5.70
CA VAL A 172 13.23 -23.59 6.48
C VAL A 172 12.27 -22.43 6.75
N GLU A 173 11.40 -22.08 5.78
CA GLU A 173 10.38 -21.06 5.99
C GLU A 173 9.28 -21.55 6.96
N LYS A 174 8.97 -22.86 6.95
CA LYS A 174 7.98 -23.48 7.83
C LYS A 174 8.42 -23.46 9.29
N GLU A 175 9.68 -23.80 9.57
CA GLU A 175 10.23 -23.82 10.93
C GLU A 175 10.18 -22.43 11.57
N GLY A 176 10.75 -21.42 10.89
CA GLY A 176 10.75 -20.05 11.41
C GLY A 176 9.33 -19.49 11.62
N ILE A 177 8.40 -19.77 10.70
CA ILE A 177 7.00 -19.31 10.83
C ILE A 177 6.27 -20.05 11.94
N GLY A 178 6.56 -21.33 12.15
CA GLY A 178 6.01 -22.12 13.26
C GLY A 178 6.43 -21.56 14.61
N GLU A 179 7.72 -21.26 14.78
CA GLU A 179 8.25 -20.66 16.01
C GLU A 179 7.70 -19.25 16.24
N PHE A 180 7.62 -18.44 15.19
CA PHE A 180 7.06 -17.09 15.27
C PHE A 180 5.60 -17.10 15.74
N VAL A 181 4.78 -17.99 15.18
CA VAL A 181 3.37 -18.12 15.57
C VAL A 181 3.23 -18.60 17.00
N ARG A 182 4.10 -19.51 17.45
CA ARG A 182 4.13 -19.98 18.84
C ARG A 182 4.44 -18.83 19.80
N LEU A 183 5.48 -18.04 19.51
CA LEU A 183 5.86 -16.87 20.30
C LEU A 183 4.72 -15.84 20.38
N VAL A 184 4.09 -15.52 19.24
CA VAL A 184 2.95 -14.59 19.19
C VAL A 184 1.75 -15.16 19.96
N GLY A 185 1.53 -16.47 19.90
CA GLY A 185 0.49 -17.16 20.67
C GLY A 185 0.73 -17.09 22.18
N GLU A 186 1.97 -17.25 22.65
CA GLU A 186 2.33 -17.11 24.07
C GLU A 186 2.16 -15.66 24.55
N MET A 187 2.54 -14.67 23.74
CA MET A 187 2.51 -13.25 24.11
C MET A 187 1.11 -12.63 24.05
N PHE A 188 0.25 -13.08 23.14
CA PHE A 188 -1.03 -12.42 22.82
C PHE A 188 -2.25 -13.36 22.86
N GLY A 189 -2.05 -14.65 23.13
CA GLY A 189 -3.07 -15.70 23.13
C GLY A 189 -3.85 -15.86 24.44
N GLU A 190 -3.44 -15.21 25.53
CA GLU A 190 -4.12 -15.28 26.84
C GLU A 190 -5.32 -14.33 26.95
N GLY A 191 -6.13 -14.19 25.90
CA GLY A 191 -7.28 -13.27 25.88
C GLY A 191 -8.57 -13.88 25.35
N ARG A 192 -8.76 -15.20 25.45
CA ARG A 192 -9.98 -15.88 24.99
C ARG A 192 -10.63 -16.80 26.02
N LYS A 193 -10.10 -16.88 27.25
CA LYS A 193 -10.62 -17.80 28.28
C LYS A 193 -11.58 -17.16 29.29
N GLU A 194 -11.71 -15.83 29.37
CA GLU A 194 -12.61 -15.20 30.37
C GLU A 194 -14.03 -14.89 29.85
N ASP A 195 -14.28 -14.94 28.54
CA ASP A 195 -15.60 -14.57 27.97
C ASP A 195 -16.56 -15.75 27.77
N GLU A 196 -16.15 -17.00 28.04
CA GLU A 196 -16.97 -18.22 27.82
C GLU A 196 -17.53 -18.83 29.13
N GLU A 197 -17.24 -18.24 30.29
CA GLU A 197 -17.85 -18.66 31.58
C GLU A 197 -18.98 -17.71 32.05
N ARG A 198 -19.34 -16.72 31.22
CA ARG A 198 -20.47 -15.82 31.47
C ARG A 198 -21.30 -15.65 30.19
N GLY A 199 -21.94 -16.74 29.76
CA GLY A 199 -22.90 -16.77 28.66
C GLY A 199 -23.95 -17.85 28.90
#